data_AF-M5BQC7-F1
#
_entry.id   AF-M5BQC7-F1
#
_cell.length_a   1.000
_cell.length_b   1.000
_cell.length_c   1.000
_cell.angle_alpha   90.00
_cell.angle_beta   90.00
_cell.angle_gamma   90.00
#
_symmetry.space_group_name_H-M   'P 1'
#
loop_
_entity.id
_entity.type
_entity.pdbx_description
1 polymer ?
#
loop_
_entity_poly.entity_id
_entity_poly.type
_entity_poly.pdbx_seq_one_letter_code
_entity_poly.pdbx_strand_id
1 'polypeptide(L)'
;MATTEAQTIEELTTAVSTQGQPDAKTRRYDRQLRLWATAGQNALESARILVVGSTATSSSIMKNLVLPGIGHFTIMDHRSVSPEDVGNNFFLEYSSIGKPRAEEATRLLCELNDSVEGVANTSNIEEVLEKDPAYITSFTLVIAHNLADGLLRKLASLLWSNAAHPPLVVVRTAGFLADFTIQLHEHAGKFISYIVLLDHP
;
A
#
# COMPACT_ATOMS: atom_id res chain seq x y z
N MET A 1 32.53 -3.57 -32.85
CA MET A 1 32.62 -3.00 -31.49
C MET A 1 31.86 -1.69 -31.51
N ALA A 2 30.59 -1.70 -31.10
CA ALA A 2 29.80 -0.49 -30.95
C ALA A 2 29.90 -0.06 -29.49
N THR A 3 30.53 1.08 -29.25
CA THR A 3 30.58 1.76 -27.96
C THR A 3 29.21 2.37 -27.68
N THR A 4 28.45 1.76 -26.78
CA THR A 4 27.23 2.34 -26.22
C THR A 4 27.62 3.49 -25.31
N GLU A 5 27.41 4.72 -25.76
CA GLU A 5 27.61 5.92 -24.96
C GLU A 5 26.59 5.93 -23.81
N ALA A 6 27.09 6.12 -22.59
CA ALA A 6 26.28 6.31 -21.40
C ALA A 6 25.56 7.66 -21.53
N GLN A 7 24.24 7.63 -21.73
CA GLN A 7 23.41 8.83 -21.75
C GLN A 7 23.34 9.43 -20.34
N THR A 8 23.63 10.71 -20.23
CA THR A 8 23.77 11.45 -18.96
C THR A 8 22.38 11.86 -18.45
N ILE A 9 22.18 11.82 -17.12
CA ILE A 9 20.91 12.11 -16.43
C ILE A 9 20.28 13.46 -16.82
N GLU A 10 21.09 14.42 -17.28
CA GLU A 10 20.63 15.74 -17.76
C GLU A 10 19.75 15.68 -19.04
N GLU A 11 19.86 14.61 -19.86
CA GLU A 11 19.01 14.46 -21.05
C GLU A 11 17.59 13.99 -20.71
N LEU A 12 17.38 13.33 -19.56
CA LEU A 12 16.05 12.93 -19.08
C LEU A 12 15.26 14.08 -18.45
N THR A 13 15.93 15.13 -17.97
CA THR A 13 15.27 16.28 -17.33
C THR A 13 14.94 17.42 -18.30
N THR A 14 15.48 17.40 -19.52
CA THR A 14 15.46 18.57 -20.44
C THR A 14 14.56 18.38 -21.67
N ALA A 15 13.71 17.34 -21.71
CA ALA A 15 12.75 17.11 -22.79
C ALA A 15 11.28 17.41 -22.41
N VAL A 16 11.03 18.31 -21.45
CA VAL A 16 9.68 18.88 -21.23
C VAL A 16 9.66 20.33 -21.72
N SER A 17 9.80 20.48 -23.03
CA SER A 17 9.29 21.67 -23.74
C SER A 17 7.98 21.29 -24.41
N THR A 18 6.90 21.23 -23.63
CA THR A 18 5.54 21.31 -24.16
C THR A 18 5.04 22.74 -23.93
N GLN A 19 4.94 23.50 -25.02
CA GLN A 19 4.17 24.74 -25.05
C GLN A 19 2.70 24.39 -24.82
N GLY A 20 2.30 24.36 -23.56
CA GLY A 20 0.94 24.04 -23.13
C GLY A 20 0.89 24.01 -21.60
N GLN A 21 -0.23 24.45 -21.02
CA GLN A 21 -0.44 24.34 -19.58
C GLN A 21 -0.31 22.86 -19.18
N PRO A 22 0.51 22.51 -18.17
CA PRO A 22 0.63 21.13 -17.73
C PRO A 22 -0.76 20.56 -17.42
N ASP A 23 -0.98 19.30 -17.82
CA ASP A 23 -2.27 18.66 -17.61
C ASP A 23 -2.65 18.68 -16.11
N ALA A 24 -3.93 18.52 -15.81
CA ALA A 24 -4.43 18.66 -14.44
C ALA A 24 -3.72 17.71 -13.45
N LYS A 25 -3.27 16.53 -13.93
CA LYS A 25 -2.57 15.51 -13.15
C LYS A 25 -1.13 15.94 -12.83
N THR A 26 -0.41 16.43 -13.83
CA THR A 26 0.95 16.96 -13.71
C THR A 26 0.96 18.16 -12.76
N ARG A 27 -0.06 19.03 -12.82
CA ARG A 27 -0.22 20.13 -11.86
C ARG A 27 -0.51 19.64 -10.43
N ARG A 28 -1.33 18.60 -10.27
CA ARG A 28 -1.65 18.01 -8.97
C ARG A 28 -0.42 17.42 -8.29
N TYR A 29 0.46 16.78 -9.06
CA TYR A 29 1.63 16.04 -8.57
C TYR A 29 2.98 16.78 -8.74
N ASP A 30 2.99 18.06 -9.14
CA ASP A 30 4.25 18.81 -9.39
C ASP A 30 5.24 18.73 -8.22
N ARG A 31 4.75 18.89 -6.98
CA ARG A 31 5.60 18.86 -5.79
C ARG A 31 6.25 17.50 -5.55
N GLN A 32 5.52 16.40 -5.78
CA GLN A 32 6.03 15.04 -5.58
C GLN A 32 6.88 14.58 -6.76
N LEU A 33 6.58 15.03 -7.99
CA LEU A 33 7.41 14.78 -9.17
C LEU A 33 8.84 15.34 -9.00
N ARG A 34 9.03 16.40 -8.21
CA ARG A 34 10.37 16.92 -7.88
C ARG A 34 11.20 15.99 -6.99
N LEU A 35 10.56 15.06 -6.27
CA LEU A 35 11.23 14.13 -5.36
C LEU A 35 11.60 12.81 -6.05
N TRP A 36 10.67 12.24 -6.81
CA TRP A 36 10.84 10.90 -7.40
C TRP A 36 10.69 10.85 -8.93
N ALA A 37 10.64 12.01 -9.58
CA ALA A 37 10.47 12.16 -11.03
C ALA A 37 9.22 11.44 -11.58
N THR A 38 9.07 11.48 -12.91
CA THR A 38 7.96 10.81 -13.61
C THR A 38 8.02 9.29 -13.43
N ALA A 39 9.23 8.70 -13.36
CA ALA A 39 9.39 7.26 -13.18
C ALA A 39 8.79 6.77 -11.85
N GLY A 40 9.02 7.48 -10.74
CA GLY A 40 8.43 7.15 -9.44
C GLY A 40 6.91 7.30 -9.44
N GLN A 41 6.40 8.32 -10.12
CA GLN A 41 4.95 8.51 -10.26
C GLN A 41 4.31 7.36 -11.05
N ASN A 42 4.92 6.96 -12.17
CA ASN A 42 4.44 5.82 -12.96
C ASN A 42 4.45 4.52 -12.15
N ALA A 43 5.49 4.29 -11.34
CA ALA A 43 5.55 3.14 -10.45
C ALA A 43 4.39 3.15 -9.45
N LEU A 44 4.11 4.30 -8.83
CA LEU A 44 3.01 4.48 -7.88
C LEU A 44 1.65 4.22 -8.55
N GLU A 45 1.43 4.78 -9.73
CA GLU A 45 0.20 4.61 -10.51
C GLU A 45 -0.01 3.20 -11.06
N SER A 46 1.06 2.41 -11.17
CA SER A 46 0.98 0.99 -11.55
C SER A 46 0.82 0.05 -10.34
N ALA A 47 1.04 0.54 -9.12
CA ALA A 47 1.06 -0.28 -7.92
C ALA A 47 -0.34 -0.71 -7.50
N ARG A 48 -0.45 -1.98 -7.07
CA ARG A 48 -1.65 -2.57 -6.48
C ARG A 48 -1.36 -2.96 -5.04
N ILE A 49 -2.01 -2.32 -4.08
CA ILE A 49 -1.73 -2.51 -2.65
C ILE A 49 -2.86 -3.33 -2.01
N LEU A 50 -2.52 -4.40 -1.29
CA LEU A 50 -3.47 -5.08 -0.40
C LEU A 50 -3.24 -4.63 1.04
N VAL A 51 -4.30 -4.19 1.71
CA VAL A 51 -4.27 -3.89 3.14
C VAL A 51 -5.17 -4.86 3.90
N VAL A 52 -4.59 -5.58 4.85
CA VAL A 52 -5.29 -6.50 5.73
C VAL A 52 -5.71 -5.77 7.00
N GLY A 53 -7.02 -5.52 7.12
CA GLY A 53 -7.65 -4.78 8.21
C GLY A 53 -7.90 -3.30 7.90
N SER A 54 -9.01 -2.77 8.40
CA SER A 54 -9.51 -1.40 8.16
C SER A 54 -9.49 -0.54 9.42
N THR A 55 -8.40 -0.59 10.19
CA THR A 55 -8.27 0.21 11.43
C THR A 55 -7.94 1.67 11.11
N ALA A 56 -7.92 2.53 12.13
CA ALA A 56 -7.44 3.91 12.00
C ALA A 56 -6.00 3.98 11.45
N THR A 57 -5.12 3.05 11.86
CA THR A 57 -3.75 2.97 11.36
C THR A 57 -3.72 2.58 9.88
N SER A 58 -4.46 1.54 9.49
CA SER A 58 -4.58 1.13 8.08
C SER A 58 -5.10 2.27 7.21
N SER A 59 -6.14 2.97 7.67
CA SER A 59 -6.74 4.08 6.94
C SER A 59 -5.79 5.28 6.83
N SER A 60 -5.00 5.54 7.88
CA SER A 60 -3.97 6.59 7.87
C SER A 60 -2.82 6.29 6.91
N ILE A 61 -2.38 5.02 6.84
CA ILE A 61 -1.42 4.55 5.84
C ILE A 61 -2.01 4.75 4.44
N MET A 62 -3.25 4.31 4.23
CA MET A 62 -3.90 4.41 2.92
C MET A 62 -4.12 5.84 2.47
N LYS A 63 -4.52 6.76 3.35
CA LYS A 63 -4.58 8.19 3.03
C LYS A 63 -3.25 8.68 2.45
N ASN A 64 -2.13 8.29 3.05
CA ASN A 64 -0.80 8.70 2.59
C ASN A 64 -0.37 8.05 1.27
N LEU A 65 -1.08 7.02 0.78
CA LEU A 65 -0.84 6.39 -0.52
C LEU A 65 -1.86 6.86 -1.58
N VAL A 66 -3.11 7.08 -1.20
CA VAL A 66 -4.18 7.56 -2.09
C VAL A 66 -3.93 9.01 -2.52
N LEU A 67 -3.54 9.90 -1.60
CA LEU A 67 -3.26 11.31 -1.91
C LEU A 67 -2.20 11.51 -3.01
N PRO A 68 -1.04 10.81 -2.99
CA PRO A 68 -0.07 10.89 -4.07
C PRO A 68 -0.45 10.10 -5.33
N GLY A 69 -1.55 9.33 -5.30
CA GLY A 69 -2.11 8.67 -6.47
C GLY A 69 -1.53 7.28 -6.75
N ILE A 70 -1.61 6.37 -5.77
CA ILE A 70 -1.47 4.93 -6.07
C ILE A 70 -2.48 4.49 -7.15
N GLY A 71 -2.11 3.50 -7.96
CA GLY A 71 -3.02 2.98 -8.98
C GLY A 71 -4.25 2.32 -8.37
N HIS A 72 -4.02 1.37 -7.48
CA HIS A 72 -5.05 0.51 -6.93
C HIS A 72 -4.79 0.17 -5.47
N PHE A 73 -5.86 0.09 -4.68
CA PHE A 73 -5.82 -0.58 -3.39
C PHE A 73 -7.01 -1.49 -3.15
N THR A 74 -6.78 -2.52 -2.34
CA THR A 74 -7.83 -3.33 -1.76
C THR A 74 -7.71 -3.34 -0.25
N ILE A 75 -8.80 -3.02 0.44
CA ILE A 75 -8.93 -3.23 1.89
C ILE A 75 -9.64 -4.56 2.11
N MET A 76 -8.98 -5.50 2.78
CA MET A 76 -9.54 -6.79 3.17
C MET A 76 -9.86 -6.82 4.66
N ASP A 77 -11.15 -6.88 4.99
CA ASP A 77 -11.62 -6.94 6.37
C ASP A 77 -13.05 -7.46 6.45
N HIS A 78 -13.22 -8.58 7.16
CA HIS A 78 -14.51 -9.25 7.31
C HIS A 78 -15.37 -8.67 8.45
N ARG A 79 -14.85 -7.71 9.21
CA ARG A 79 -15.54 -7.16 10.38
C ARG A 79 -16.47 -6.01 10.00
N SER A 80 -17.53 -5.86 10.79
CA SER A 80 -18.38 -4.68 10.78
C SER A 80 -17.79 -3.56 11.65
N VAL A 81 -18.18 -2.32 11.35
CA VAL A 81 -17.81 -1.13 12.11
C VAL A 81 -18.42 -1.19 13.51
N SER A 82 -17.58 -1.05 14.54
CA SER A 82 -18.00 -0.84 15.91
C SER A 82 -18.04 0.66 16.27
N PRO A 83 -18.72 1.05 17.37
CA PRO A 83 -18.67 2.43 17.85
C PRO A 83 -17.25 2.92 18.19
N GLU A 84 -16.38 2.03 18.67
CA GLU A 84 -14.98 2.35 19.00
C GLU A 84 -14.17 2.71 17.74
N ASP A 85 -14.44 2.03 16.62
CA ASP A 85 -13.79 2.32 15.34
C ASP A 85 -14.13 3.74 14.86
N VAL A 86 -15.39 4.18 15.00
CA VAL A 86 -15.81 5.55 14.64
C VAL A 86 -15.12 6.60 15.53
N GLY A 87 -14.87 6.26 16.80
CA GLY A 87 -14.22 7.17 17.74
C GLY A 87 -12.74 7.46 17.42
N ASN A 88 -12.08 6.62 16.62
CA ASN A 88 -10.64 6.75 16.35
C ASN A 88 -10.26 6.75 14.86
N ASN A 89 -11.18 6.44 13.94
CA ASN A 89 -10.90 6.38 12.52
C ASN A 89 -11.62 7.49 11.76
N PHE A 90 -10.85 8.40 11.16
CA PHE A 90 -11.36 9.50 10.34
C PHE A 90 -12.15 9.02 9.11
N PHE A 91 -11.90 7.81 8.64
CA PHE A 91 -12.53 7.21 7.45
C PHE A 91 -13.72 6.32 7.83
N LEU A 92 -14.40 6.62 8.93
CA LEU A 92 -15.65 5.99 9.34
C LEU A 92 -16.58 7.06 9.94
N GLU A 93 -17.87 6.94 9.69
CA GLU A 93 -18.89 7.85 10.21
C GLU A 93 -19.77 7.14 11.25
N TYR A 94 -20.52 7.90 12.05
CA TYR A 94 -21.58 7.32 12.90
C TYR A 94 -22.59 6.49 12.09
N SER A 95 -22.83 6.87 10.83
CA SER A 95 -23.70 6.16 9.89
C SER A 95 -23.12 4.82 9.42
N SER A 96 -21.82 4.59 9.65
CA SER A 96 -21.10 3.38 9.25
C SER A 96 -21.27 2.23 10.25
N ILE A 97 -21.69 2.51 11.51
CA ILE A 97 -21.82 1.51 12.57
C ILE A 97 -22.70 0.33 12.11
N GLY A 98 -22.19 -0.89 12.27
CA GLY A 98 -22.86 -2.13 11.88
C GLY A 98 -22.65 -2.55 10.41
N LYS A 99 -22.18 -1.65 9.54
CA LYS A 99 -21.86 -1.96 8.13
C LYS A 99 -20.46 -2.56 7.99
N PRO A 100 -20.12 -3.22 6.86
CA PRO A 100 -18.78 -3.74 6.63
C PRO A 100 -17.71 -2.64 6.68
N ARG A 101 -16.68 -2.83 7.52
CA ARG A 101 -15.67 -1.80 7.77
C ARG A 101 -14.80 -1.54 6.54
N ALA A 102 -14.50 -2.58 5.74
CA ALA A 102 -13.75 -2.42 4.50
C ALA A 102 -14.49 -1.53 3.49
N GLU A 103 -15.81 -1.69 3.37
CA GLU A 103 -16.63 -0.93 2.41
C GLU A 103 -16.69 0.55 2.78
N GLU A 104 -17.00 0.84 4.05
CA GLU A 104 -17.13 2.22 4.54
C GLU A 104 -15.79 2.97 4.49
N ALA A 105 -14.69 2.32 4.88
CA ALA A 105 -13.35 2.92 4.80
C ALA A 105 -12.92 3.15 3.35
N THR A 106 -13.17 2.18 2.45
CA THR A 106 -12.83 2.31 1.03
C THR A 106 -13.60 3.46 0.39
N ARG A 107 -14.91 3.58 0.66
CA ARG A 107 -15.75 4.66 0.15
C ARG A 107 -15.15 6.04 0.46
N LEU A 108 -14.83 6.29 1.73
CA LEU A 108 -14.29 7.58 2.16
C LEU A 108 -12.85 7.83 1.71
N LEU A 109 -12.04 6.77 1.58
CA LEU A 109 -10.68 6.90 1.03
C LEU A 109 -10.71 7.27 -0.46
N CYS A 110 -11.63 6.71 -1.25
CA CYS A 110 -11.78 7.02 -2.67
C CYS A 110 -12.11 8.51 -2.92
N GLU A 111 -12.82 9.17 -1.99
CA GLU A 111 -13.13 10.62 -2.09
C GLU A 111 -11.87 11.50 -2.07
N LEU A 112 -10.72 10.99 -1.59
CA LEU A 112 -9.48 11.75 -1.57
C LEU A 112 -8.86 11.92 -2.97
N ASN A 113 -9.10 10.95 -3.87
CA ASN A 113 -8.47 10.94 -5.19
C ASN A 113 -9.22 10.06 -6.21
N ASP A 114 -9.99 10.70 -7.07
CA ASP A 114 -10.76 10.06 -8.16
C ASP A 114 -9.89 9.31 -9.19
N SER A 115 -8.56 9.49 -9.19
CA SER A 115 -7.64 8.76 -10.05
C SER A 115 -7.20 7.40 -9.48
N VAL A 116 -7.64 7.05 -8.27
CA VAL A 116 -7.26 5.83 -7.56
C VAL A 116 -8.40 4.83 -7.56
N GLU A 117 -8.13 3.59 -7.95
CA GLU A 117 -9.09 2.49 -7.85
C GLU A 117 -9.07 1.90 -6.43
N GLY A 118 -10.19 1.99 -5.71
CA GLY A 118 -10.35 1.38 -4.39
C GLY A 118 -11.37 0.26 -4.40
N VAL A 119 -11.01 -0.89 -3.82
CA VAL A 119 -11.87 -2.07 -3.72
C VAL A 119 -11.97 -2.53 -2.26
N ALA A 120 -13.19 -2.79 -1.80
CA ALA A 120 -13.43 -3.44 -0.52
C ALA A 120 -13.58 -4.96 -0.72
N ASN A 121 -12.87 -5.74 0.09
CA ASN A 121 -13.04 -7.18 0.16
C ASN A 121 -13.44 -7.57 1.60
N THR A 122 -14.67 -8.05 1.77
CA THR A 122 -15.24 -8.40 3.07
C THR A 122 -14.96 -9.86 3.48
N SER A 123 -14.07 -10.54 2.77
CA SER A 123 -13.66 -11.92 3.09
C SER A 123 -12.68 -11.97 4.25
N ASN A 124 -12.63 -13.12 4.94
CA ASN A 124 -11.63 -13.38 5.96
C ASN A 124 -10.29 -13.77 5.31
N ILE A 125 -9.21 -13.05 5.64
CA ILE A 125 -7.86 -13.33 5.12
C ILE A 125 -7.38 -14.75 5.42
N GLU A 126 -7.78 -15.35 6.54
CA GLU A 126 -7.42 -16.74 6.86
C GLU A 126 -8.02 -17.71 5.84
N GLU A 127 -9.29 -17.50 5.45
CA GLU A 127 -9.92 -18.32 4.43
C GLU A 127 -9.32 -18.09 3.04
N VAL A 128 -8.96 -16.85 2.71
CA VAL A 128 -8.33 -16.53 1.42
C VAL A 128 -6.94 -17.14 1.33
N LEU A 129 -6.16 -17.13 2.41
CA LEU A 129 -4.85 -17.80 2.47
C LEU A 129 -4.95 -19.30 2.17
N GLU A 130 -6.04 -19.94 2.58
CA GLU A 130 -6.26 -21.38 2.38
C GLU A 130 -6.84 -21.70 0.99
N LYS A 131 -7.80 -20.90 0.52
CA LYS A 131 -8.58 -21.19 -0.69
C LYS A 131 -7.99 -20.58 -1.95
N ASP A 132 -7.43 -19.37 -1.84
CA ASP A 132 -6.91 -18.60 -2.98
C ASP A 132 -5.70 -17.74 -2.58
N PRO A 133 -4.56 -18.38 -2.26
CA PRO A 133 -3.32 -17.65 -1.97
C PRO A 133 -2.80 -16.85 -3.18
N ALA A 134 -3.17 -17.24 -4.40
CA ALA A 134 -2.76 -16.57 -5.64
C ALA A 134 -3.35 -15.16 -5.75
N TYR A 135 -4.56 -14.94 -5.21
CA TYR A 135 -5.12 -13.60 -5.08
C TYR A 135 -4.20 -12.67 -4.29
N ILE A 136 -3.69 -13.11 -3.13
CA ILE A 136 -2.81 -12.30 -2.26
C ILE A 136 -1.48 -12.01 -2.95
N THR A 137 -0.91 -12.97 -3.67
CA THR A 137 0.39 -12.81 -4.34
C THR A 137 0.31 -12.01 -5.64
N SER A 138 -0.90 -11.65 -6.11
CA SER A 138 -1.09 -10.81 -7.30
C SER A 138 -0.86 -9.31 -7.06
N PHE A 139 -0.73 -8.89 -5.80
CA PHE A 139 -0.51 -7.49 -5.44
C PHE A 139 0.97 -7.11 -5.55
N THR A 140 1.24 -5.80 -5.62
CA THR A 140 2.60 -5.22 -5.62
C THR A 140 3.18 -5.15 -4.21
N LEU A 141 2.34 -4.95 -3.20
CA LEU A 141 2.72 -4.85 -1.79
C LEU A 141 1.54 -5.29 -0.91
N VAL A 142 1.83 -6.02 0.17
CA VAL A 142 0.85 -6.36 1.20
C VAL A 142 1.19 -5.60 2.49
N ILE A 143 0.18 -4.97 3.10
CA ILE A 143 0.28 -4.27 4.37
C ILE A 143 -0.64 -4.96 5.37
N ALA A 144 -0.11 -5.38 6.52
CA ALA A 144 -0.90 -6.00 7.59
C ALA A 144 -0.82 -5.15 8.86
N HIS A 145 -1.97 -4.82 9.46
CA HIS A 145 -2.04 -4.10 10.72
C HIS A 145 -2.67 -4.92 11.84
N ASN A 146 -1.98 -5.02 13.00
CA ASN A 146 -2.44 -5.74 14.20
C ASN A 146 -3.01 -7.15 13.91
N LEU A 147 -2.44 -7.85 12.93
CA LEU A 147 -2.84 -9.21 12.56
C LEU A 147 -2.35 -10.20 13.63
N ALA A 148 -3.21 -11.15 14.01
CA ALA A 148 -2.87 -12.17 15.01
C ALA A 148 -1.62 -12.98 14.61
N ASP A 149 -0.76 -13.31 15.57
CA ASP A 149 0.59 -13.85 15.29
C ASP A 149 0.59 -15.12 14.43
N GLY A 150 -0.31 -16.07 14.71
CA GLY A 150 -0.41 -17.30 13.94
C GLY A 150 -0.76 -17.05 12.47
N LEU A 151 -1.72 -16.14 12.24
CA LEU A 151 -2.17 -15.75 10.90
C LEU A 151 -1.12 -14.92 10.16
N LEU A 152 -0.45 -14.02 10.88
CA LEU A 152 0.67 -13.25 10.35
C LEU A 152 1.81 -14.16 9.87
N ARG A 153 2.14 -15.21 10.63
CA ARG A 153 3.17 -16.18 10.24
C ARG A 153 2.80 -16.95 8.97
N LYS A 154 1.52 -17.36 8.84
CA LYS A 154 1.02 -17.99 7.60
C LYS A 154 1.18 -17.04 6.41
N LEU A 155 0.74 -15.79 6.55
CA LEU A 155 0.86 -14.76 5.50
C LEU A 155 2.32 -14.48 5.14
N ALA A 156 3.17 -14.25 6.14
CA ALA A 156 4.60 -13.99 5.96
C ALA A 156 5.32 -15.16 5.28
N SER A 157 4.97 -16.41 5.63
CA SER A 157 5.53 -17.62 5.00
C SER A 157 5.13 -17.72 3.52
N LEU A 158 3.84 -17.49 3.20
CA LEU A 158 3.38 -17.46 1.81
C LEU A 158 4.14 -16.42 0.99
N LEU A 159 4.23 -15.18 1.50
CA LEU A 159 4.90 -14.09 0.81
C LEU A 159 6.42 -14.30 0.71
N TRP A 160 7.04 -15.00 1.67
CA TRP A 160 8.46 -15.37 1.58
C TRP A 160 8.76 -16.48 0.57
N SER A 161 7.79 -17.35 0.31
CA SER A 161 8.03 -18.63 -0.39
C SER A 161 8.58 -18.48 -1.82
N ASN A 162 8.41 -17.31 -2.43
CA ASN A 162 8.90 -16.99 -3.76
C ASN A 162 9.34 -15.52 -3.83
N ALA A 163 10.53 -15.26 -4.38
CA ALA A 163 11.06 -13.91 -4.52
C ALA A 163 10.25 -13.00 -5.47
N ALA A 164 9.37 -13.59 -6.29
CA ALA A 164 8.43 -12.85 -7.14
C ALA A 164 7.14 -12.44 -6.40
N HIS A 165 6.89 -12.93 -5.18
CA HIS A 165 5.74 -12.53 -4.40
C HIS A 165 5.92 -11.13 -3.81
N PRO A 166 4.82 -10.42 -3.48
CA PRO A 166 4.92 -9.08 -2.95
C PRO A 166 5.63 -9.05 -1.60
N PRO A 167 6.42 -7.99 -1.33
CA PRO A 167 6.90 -7.70 0.01
C PRO A 167 5.72 -7.53 0.99
N LEU A 168 6.02 -7.76 2.26
CA LEU A 168 5.09 -7.59 3.36
C LEU A 168 5.56 -6.46 4.28
N VAL A 169 4.66 -5.52 4.56
CA VAL A 169 4.84 -4.51 5.60
C VAL A 169 3.90 -4.85 6.75
N VAL A 170 4.44 -5.02 7.94
CA VAL A 170 3.68 -5.30 9.17
C VAL A 170 3.76 -4.08 10.06
N VAL A 171 2.59 -3.60 10.49
CA VAL A 171 2.47 -2.50 11.42
C VAL A 171 1.71 -2.98 12.65
N ARG A 172 2.27 -2.75 13.84
CA ARG A 172 1.57 -2.99 15.09
C ARG A 172 1.49 -1.71 15.89
N THR A 173 0.34 -1.47 16.52
CA THR A 173 0.12 -0.30 17.37
C THR A 173 -0.56 -0.74 18.66
N ALA A 174 0.01 -0.35 19.79
CA ALA A 174 -0.51 -0.60 21.13
C ALA A 174 -0.25 0.62 22.03
N GLY A 175 -1.31 1.36 22.36
CA GLY A 175 -1.19 2.62 23.10
C GLY A 175 -0.29 3.62 22.38
N PHE A 176 0.80 4.05 23.03
CA PHE A 176 1.80 4.97 22.46
C PHE A 176 2.96 4.27 21.74
N LEU A 177 2.94 2.94 21.66
CA LEU A 177 3.96 2.17 20.96
C LEU A 177 3.49 1.80 19.56
N ALA A 178 4.41 1.91 18.61
CA ALA A 178 4.27 1.34 17.28
C ALA A 178 5.50 0.49 16.93
N ASP A 179 5.26 -0.66 16.31
CA ASP A 179 6.27 -1.49 15.69
C ASP A 179 6.02 -1.56 14.18
N PHE A 180 7.10 -1.56 13.41
CA PHE A 180 7.08 -1.52 11.96
C PHE A 180 8.15 -2.47 11.41
N THR A 181 7.70 -3.51 10.73
CA THR A 181 8.56 -4.55 10.16
C THR A 181 8.33 -4.64 8.66
N ILE A 182 9.42 -4.73 7.88
CA ILE A 182 9.36 -4.99 6.44
C ILE A 182 10.01 -6.34 6.16
N GLN A 183 9.34 -7.15 5.34
CA GLN A 183 9.85 -8.38 4.77
C GLN A 183 9.92 -8.22 3.25
N LEU A 184 11.14 -8.26 2.72
CA LEU A 184 11.44 -8.12 1.30
C LEU A 184 12.55 -9.09 0.91
N HIS A 185 12.45 -9.71 -0.26
CA HIS A 185 13.58 -10.40 -0.88
C HIS A 185 14.57 -9.37 -1.41
N GLU A 186 15.85 -9.73 -1.48
CA GLU A 186 16.93 -8.84 -1.91
C GLU A 186 16.54 -8.04 -3.17
N HIS A 187 16.35 -6.74 -3.00
CA HIS A 187 16.05 -5.83 -4.09
C HIS A 187 17.37 -5.24 -4.59
N ALA A 188 17.88 -5.73 -5.72
CA ALA A 188 19.12 -5.23 -6.30
C ALA A 188 18.93 -3.78 -6.81
N GLY A 189 19.20 -2.81 -5.91
CA GLY A 189 19.08 -1.38 -6.19
C GLY A 189 19.29 -0.50 -4.96
N LYS A 190 20.52 -0.46 -4.42
CA LYS A 190 21.02 0.41 -3.32
C LYS A 190 20.39 0.19 -1.92
N PHE A 191 21.13 -0.56 -1.10
CA PHE A 191 21.24 -0.56 0.37
C PHE A 191 20.20 0.23 1.19
N ILE A 192 19.26 -0.50 1.81
CA ILE A 192 18.94 -0.44 3.25
C ILE A 192 18.50 -1.85 3.68
N SER A 193 19.34 -2.56 4.44
CA SER A 193 18.95 -3.80 5.12
C SER A 193 18.42 -3.47 6.51
N TYR A 194 17.12 -3.63 6.74
CA TYR A 194 16.62 -3.97 8.07
C TYR A 194 15.99 -5.35 7.95
N ILE A 195 16.80 -6.37 8.23
CA ILE A 195 16.29 -7.68 8.60
C ILE A 195 15.86 -7.54 10.05
N VAL A 196 14.55 -7.38 10.30
CA VAL A 196 14.02 -7.76 11.62
C VAL A 196 13.84 -9.26 11.55
N LEU A 197 14.86 -10.00 11.98
CA LEU A 197 14.67 -11.40 12.35
C LEU A 197 13.63 -11.38 13.46
N LEU A 198 12.52 -12.08 13.23
CA LEU A 198 11.62 -12.44 14.32
C LEU A 198 12.39 -13.41 15.22
N ASP A 199 13.21 -12.88 16.13
CA ASP A 199 13.76 -13.68 17.21
C ASP A 199 12.60 -14.09 18.11
N HIS A 200 12.37 -15.41 18.13
CA HIS A 200 11.46 -16.08 19.05
C HIS A 200 12.09 -16.13 20.46
N PRO A 201 11.29 -15.99 21.53
CA PRO A 201 11.63 -16.59 22.82
C PRO A 201 11.49 -18.12 22.78
#